data_AF-A0A930A2B5-F1
#
_entry.id   AF-A0A930A2B5-F1
#
_cell.length_a   1.000
_cell.length_b   1.000
_cell.length_c   1.000
_cell.angle_alpha   90.00
_cell.angle_beta   90.00
_cell.angle_gamma   90.00
#
_symmetry.space_group_name_H-M   'P 1'
#
loop_
_entity.id
_entity.type
_entity.pdbx_description
1 polymer ?
#
loop_
_entity_poly.entity_id
_entity_poly.type
_entity_poly.pdbx_seq_one_letter_code
_entity_poly.pdbx_strand_id
1 'polypeptide(L)'
;YIEVELYRTIVGNTEQAQYVGYETIIPDSSGNWTITFQNLPKNDANGNSFIYTVKERQIDDYVSTVTGDQDIGYVITNSIPRTPPTADRIHIWPTIMILSISLITILIIGFKKFEKE
;
A
#
# COMPACT_ATOMS: atom_id res chain seq x y z
N TYR A 1 3.18 0.76 -18.44
CA TYR A 1 3.40 1.70 -17.33
C TYR A 1 2.75 1.11 -16.09
N ILE A 2 3.10 1.61 -14.91
CA ILE A 2 2.39 1.30 -13.66
C ILE A 2 2.02 2.62 -12.99
N GLU A 3 1.01 2.59 -12.13
CA GLU A 3 0.63 3.75 -11.32
C GLU A 3 0.88 3.43 -9.84
N VAL A 4 1.63 4.30 -9.17
CA VAL A 4 1.95 4.14 -7.75
C VAL A 4 1.29 5.27 -6.98
N GLU A 5 0.41 4.89 -6.07
CA GLU A 5 -0.34 5.75 -5.18
C GLU A 5 0.46 5.99 -3.89
N LEU A 6 0.45 7.25 -3.43
CA LEU A 6 1.09 7.70 -2.19
C LEU A 6 0.02 8.01 -1.15
N TYR A 7 0.25 7.51 0.06
CA TYR A 7 -0.58 7.75 1.23
C TYR A 7 0.26 8.31 2.36
N ARG A 8 -0.40 8.97 3.32
CA ARG A 8 0.20 9.38 4.59
C ARG A 8 -0.69 9.11 5.79
N THR A 9 -0.06 8.84 6.93
CA THR A 9 -0.71 8.74 8.25
C THR A 9 0.06 9.56 9.27
N ILE A 10 -0.58 9.93 10.38
CA ILE A 10 0.13 10.51 11.53
C ILE A 10 0.68 9.35 12.38
N VAL A 11 1.92 9.45 12.86
CA VAL A 11 2.52 8.46 13.76
C VAL A 11 1.60 8.19 14.96
N GLY A 12 1.23 6.92 15.16
CA GLY A 12 0.37 6.51 16.27
C GLY A 12 -1.14 6.70 16.02
N ASN A 13 -1.55 7.29 14.90
CA ASN A 13 -2.95 7.32 14.49
C ASN A 13 -3.33 5.98 13.82
N THR A 14 -4.44 5.38 14.25
CA THR A 14 -4.99 4.12 13.71
C THR A 14 -6.11 4.32 12.70
N GLU A 15 -6.42 5.57 12.36
CA GLU A 15 -7.39 5.92 11.32
C GLU A 15 -6.89 5.56 9.91
N GLN A 16 -7.80 5.60 8.94
CA GLN A 16 -7.51 5.29 7.55
C GLN A 16 -6.44 6.24 6.98
N ALA A 17 -5.51 5.68 6.21
CA ALA A 17 -4.47 6.45 5.55
C ALA A 17 -5.06 7.49 4.59
N GLN A 18 -4.52 8.71 4.64
CA GLN A 18 -4.93 9.80 3.75
C GLN A 18 -4.25 9.63 2.38
N TYR A 19 -5.05 9.66 1.31
CA TYR A 19 -4.53 9.70 -0.05
C TYR A 19 -3.83 11.04 -0.33
N VAL A 20 -2.61 10.97 -0.85
CA VAL A 20 -1.80 12.15 -1.19
C VAL A 20 -1.80 12.40 -2.69
N GLY A 21 -1.66 11.35 -3.49
CA GLY A 21 -1.58 11.46 -4.95
C GLY A 21 -1.07 10.16 -5.58
N TYR A 22 -0.69 10.24 -6.85
CA TYR A 22 -0.09 9.13 -7.58
C TYR A 22 0.87 9.64 -8.64
N GLU A 23 1.74 8.76 -9.11
CA GLU A 23 2.61 8.99 -10.26
C GLU A 23 2.52 7.83 -11.24
N THR A 24 2.69 8.12 -12.52
CA THR A 24 2.81 7.10 -13.57
C THR A 24 4.27 6.81 -13.85
N ILE A 25 4.67 5.55 -13.70
CA ILE A 25 6.05 5.10 -13.93
C ILE A 25 6.13 4.41 -15.29
N ILE A 26 7.10 4.83 -16.08
CA ILE A 26 7.48 4.23 -17.36
C ILE A 26 8.95 3.80 -17.19
N PRO A 27 9.32 2.57 -17.59
CA PRO A 27 10.69 2.14 -17.47
C PRO A 27 11.57 2.99 -18.38
N ASP A 28 12.81 3.20 -17.96
CA ASP A 28 13.82 3.83 -18.81
C ASP A 28 14.20 2.91 -20.00
N SER A 29 15.08 3.39 -20.88
CA SER A 29 15.56 2.62 -22.03
C SER A 29 16.30 1.33 -21.67
N SER A 30 16.73 1.20 -20.41
CA SER A 30 17.42 0.01 -19.89
C SER A 30 16.46 -0.94 -19.16
N GLY A 31 15.18 -0.60 -19.07
CA GLY A 31 14.17 -1.38 -18.36
C GLY A 31 14.12 -1.13 -16.86
N ASN A 32 14.80 -0.09 -16.35
CA ASN A 32 14.77 0.22 -14.92
C ASN A 32 13.50 0.99 -14.57
N TRP A 33 12.91 0.61 -13.43
CA TRP A 33 11.74 1.27 -12.86
C TRP A 33 12.17 2.01 -11.60
N THR A 34 11.99 3.32 -11.56
CA THR A 34 12.30 4.13 -10.38
C THR A 34 11.30 5.28 -10.27
N ILE A 35 10.96 5.63 -9.05
CA ILE A 35 10.07 6.73 -8.70
C ILE A 35 10.63 7.46 -7.49
N THR A 36 10.42 8.77 -7.43
CA THR A 36 10.75 9.57 -6.26
C THR A 36 9.64 10.58 -6.02
N PHE A 37 8.97 10.47 -4.88
CA PHE A 37 8.05 11.50 -4.41
C PHE A 37 8.85 12.60 -3.70
N GLN A 38 8.79 13.82 -4.22
CA GLN A 38 9.54 14.96 -3.68
C GLN A 38 8.63 15.91 -2.91
N ASN A 39 9.25 16.80 -2.11
CA ASN A 39 8.57 17.89 -1.40
C ASN A 39 7.45 17.42 -0.44
N LEU A 40 7.63 16.24 0.17
CA LEU A 40 6.70 15.71 1.17
C LEU A 40 6.96 16.36 2.53
N PRO A 41 5.96 17.01 3.16
CA PRO A 41 6.14 17.58 4.49
C PRO A 41 6.37 16.47 5.52
N LYS A 42 7.34 16.66 6.43
CA LYS A 42 7.63 15.68 7.48
C LYS A 42 6.59 15.68 8.60
N ASN A 43 5.99 16.83 8.88
CA ASN A 43 5.08 17.04 10.01
C ASN A 43 3.79 17.75 9.57
N ASP A 44 2.72 17.54 10.33
CA ASP A 44 1.48 18.32 10.20
C ASP A 44 1.62 19.73 10.82
N ALA A 45 0.55 20.52 10.74
CA ALA A 45 0.52 21.87 11.31
C ALA A 45 0.68 21.92 12.85
N ASN A 46 0.46 20.80 13.53
CA ASN A 46 0.57 20.67 14.99
C ASN A 46 1.92 20.07 15.42
N GLY A 47 2.81 19.76 14.47
CA GLY A 47 4.12 19.17 14.71
C GLY A 47 4.13 17.62 14.76
N ASN A 48 3.02 16.94 14.51
CA ASN A 48 2.98 15.48 14.49
C ASN A 48 3.63 14.94 13.21
N SER A 49 4.49 13.94 13.34
CA SER A 49 5.20 13.35 12.19
C SER A 49 4.26 12.54 11.30
N PHE A 50 4.47 12.64 9.99
CA PHE A 50 3.83 11.76 9.00
C PHE A 50 4.64 10.47 8.78
N ILE A 51 3.91 9.40 8.49
CA ILE A 51 4.43 8.17 7.87
C ILE A 51 3.85 8.13 6.46
N TYR A 52 4.72 8.04 5.45
CA TYR A 52 4.30 7.87 4.07
C TYR A 52 4.34 6.40 3.69
N THR A 53 3.39 5.95 2.88
CA THR A 53 3.37 4.59 2.33
C THR A 53 2.95 4.61 0.87
N VAL A 54 3.35 3.58 0.13
CA VAL A 54 3.04 3.43 -1.29
C VAL A 54 2.17 2.21 -1.55
N LYS A 55 1.38 2.28 -2.61
CA LYS A 55 0.59 1.17 -3.12
C LYS A 55 0.59 1.22 -4.64
N GLU A 56 0.80 0.09 -5.29
CA GLU A 56 0.55 0.01 -6.74
C GLU A 56 -0.95 -0.11 -7.03
N ARG A 57 -1.44 0.63 -8.03
CA ARG A 57 -2.79 0.42 -8.54
C ARG A 57 -2.90 -0.97 -9.12
N GLN A 58 -3.99 -1.67 -8.79
CA GLN A 58 -4.22 -3.04 -9.23
C GLN A 58 -4.15 -3.15 -10.76
N ILE A 59 -3.37 -4.13 -11.22
CA ILE A 59 -3.29 -4.56 -12.61
C ILE A 59 -3.84 -5.98 -12.66
N ASP A 60 -4.77 -6.23 -13.58
CA ASP A 60 -5.38 -7.55 -13.74
C ASP A 60 -4.31 -8.63 -13.98
N ASP A 61 -4.54 -9.82 -13.42
CA ASP A 61 -3.63 -10.98 -13.45
C ASP A 61 -2.28 -10.83 -12.72
N TYR A 62 -2.01 -9.68 -12.10
CA TYR A 62 -0.82 -9.47 -11.27
C TYR A 62 -1.16 -9.33 -9.79
N VAL A 63 -0.28 -9.88 -8.95
CA VAL A 63 -0.27 -9.66 -7.51
C VAL A 63 0.92 -8.78 -7.17
N SER A 64 0.67 -7.67 -6.46
CA SER A 64 1.69 -6.70 -6.04
C SER A 64 2.02 -6.84 -4.57
N THR A 65 3.32 -6.87 -4.26
CA THR A 65 3.85 -6.90 -2.89
C THR A 65 4.76 -5.71 -2.66
N VAL A 66 4.63 -5.05 -1.52
CA VAL A 66 5.44 -3.87 -1.14
C VAL A 66 6.28 -4.24 0.06
N THR A 67 7.57 -3.94 0.00
CA THR A 67 8.53 -4.13 1.09
C THR A 67 9.33 -2.85 1.32
N GLY A 68 9.95 -2.75 2.49
CA GLY A 68 10.68 -1.56 2.93
C GLY A 68 9.83 -0.56 3.71
N ASP A 69 10.38 0.63 3.89
CA ASP A 69 9.80 1.73 4.66
C ASP A 69 10.29 3.09 4.12
N GLN A 70 9.78 4.18 4.70
CA GLN A 70 10.10 5.53 4.23
C GLN A 70 11.56 5.96 4.48
N ASP A 71 12.27 5.33 5.41
CA ASP A 71 13.63 5.69 5.78
C ASP A 71 14.65 5.00 4.85
N ILE A 72 14.38 3.76 4.43
CA ILE A 72 15.25 3.00 3.51
C ILE A 72 14.77 3.01 2.05
N GLY A 73 13.50 3.34 1.81
CA GLY A 73 12.82 3.26 0.52
C GLY A 73 11.92 2.02 0.36
N TYR A 74 11.06 2.06 -0.64
CA TYR A 74 10.11 1.01 -0.96
C TYR A 74 10.50 0.22 -2.20
N VAL A 75 10.27 -1.10 -2.16
CA VAL A 75 10.40 -2.00 -3.31
C VAL A 75 9.05 -2.66 -3.57
N ILE A 76 8.55 -2.50 -4.80
CA ILE A 76 7.29 -3.10 -5.28
C ILE A 76 7.64 -4.27 -6.20
N THR A 77 7.11 -5.46 -5.90
CA THR A 77 7.30 -6.67 -6.70
C THR A 77 5.96 -7.19 -7.21
N ASN A 78 5.83 -7.28 -8.53
CA ASN A 78 4.66 -7.84 -9.21
C ASN A 78 4.93 -9.28 -9.63
N SER A 79 3.94 -10.15 -9.45
CA SER A 79 4.03 -11.57 -9.80
C SER A 79 2.73 -12.07 -10.40
N ILE A 80 2.84 -12.93 -11.41
CA ILE A 80 1.71 -13.66 -11.97
C ILE A 80 1.47 -14.88 -11.07
N PRO A 81 0.30 -15.00 -10.42
CA PRO A 81 0.02 -16.17 -9.58
C PRO A 81 -0.12 -17.42 -10.46
N ARG A 82 0.38 -18.56 -9.98
CA ARG A 82 0.32 -19.85 -10.72
C ARG A 82 -1.11 -20.42 -10.85
N THR A 83 -2.09 -19.79 -10.20
CA THR A 83 -3.53 -20.00 -10.39
C THR A 83 -4.16 -18.65 -10.73
N PRO A 84 -4.80 -18.50 -11.90
CA PRO A 84 -5.46 -17.24 -12.25
C PRO A 84 -6.57 -16.95 -11.22
N PRO A 85 -6.72 -15.69 -10.78
CA PRO A 85 -7.90 -15.33 -10.00
C PRO A 85 -9.13 -15.58 -10.87
N THR A 86 -10.04 -16.46 -10.44
CA THR A 86 -11.29 -16.75 -11.16
C THR A 86 -12.13 -15.48 -11.19
N ALA A 87 -12.11 -14.76 -12.30
CA ALA A 87 -12.74 -13.47 -12.52
C ALA A 87 -14.23 -13.61 -12.88
N ASP A 88 -14.99 -14.46 -12.17
CA ASP A 88 -16.37 -14.76 -12.54
C ASP A 88 -17.09 -15.61 -11.48
N ARG A 89 -17.34 -15.02 -10.30
CA ARG A 89 -18.55 -15.27 -9.50
C ARG A 89 -18.67 -14.23 -8.39
N ILE A 90 -19.83 -13.62 -8.24
CA ILE A 90 -20.13 -12.63 -7.19
C ILE A 90 -19.75 -13.23 -5.82
N HIS A 91 -18.68 -12.71 -5.21
CA HIS A 91 -18.16 -13.17 -3.92
C HIS A 91 -17.87 -11.94 -3.06
N ILE A 92 -18.49 -11.90 -1.88
CA ILE A 92 -18.14 -10.98 -0.81
C ILE A 92 -16.62 -11.09 -0.62
N TRP A 93 -15.89 -9.97 -0.80
CA TRP A 93 -14.44 -9.92 -0.94
C TRP A 93 -13.73 -10.84 0.07
N PRO A 94 -12.75 -11.67 -0.34
CA PRO A 94 -12.02 -12.49 0.60
C PRO A 94 -11.28 -11.56 1.56
N THR A 95 -11.74 -11.53 2.79
CA THR A 95 -11.45 -10.57 3.85
C THR A 95 -10.02 -10.61 4.41
N ILE A 96 -9.04 -11.17 3.68
CA ILE A 96 -7.61 -11.17 4.05
C ILE A 96 -6.74 -11.10 2.77
N MET A 97 -6.78 -9.99 2.03
CA MET A 97 -5.67 -9.63 1.13
C MET A 97 -4.61 -8.86 1.94
N ILE A 98 -4.01 -9.53 2.93
CA ILE A 98 -2.74 -9.08 3.49
C ILE A 98 -1.69 -9.67 2.57
N LEU A 99 -0.92 -8.85 1.85
CA LEU A 99 0.51 -9.07 1.54
C LEU A 99 1.12 -7.87 0.77
N SER A 100 0.83 -6.65 1.19
CA SER A 100 1.61 -5.46 0.80
C SER A 100 1.69 -4.45 1.93
N ILE A 101 1.48 -4.90 3.17
CA ILE A 101 1.28 -3.99 4.29
C ILE A 101 2.44 -4.10 5.26
N SER A 102 3.40 -3.19 5.17
CA SER A 102 4.23 -2.76 6.31
C SER A 102 3.40 -2.00 7.36
N LEU A 103 2.12 -2.36 7.60
CA LEU A 103 1.21 -1.62 8.50
C LEU A 103 0.09 -2.44 9.21
N ILE A 104 -0.04 -3.77 9.05
CA ILE A 104 -0.98 -4.59 9.83
C ILE A 104 -0.22 -5.68 10.57
N THR A 105 0.76 -5.28 11.37
CA THR A 105 1.31 -6.14 12.44
C THR A 105 1.16 -5.54 13.83
N ILE A 106 0.58 -4.34 13.97
CA ILE A 106 0.22 -3.77 15.29
C ILE A 106 -1.26 -3.35 15.29
N LEU A 107 -2.19 -4.27 14.98
CA LEU A 107 -3.60 -4.12 15.38
C LEU A 107 -4.39 -5.44 15.41
N ILE A 108 -3.73 -6.57 15.73
CA ILE A 108 -4.44 -7.80 16.13
C ILE A 108 -3.95 -8.23 17.51
N ILE A 109 -4.00 -7.29 18.44
CA ILE A 109 -4.24 -7.56 19.86
C ILE A 109 -5.45 -6.68 20.20
N GLY A 110 -6.66 -7.11 19.83
CA GLY A 110 -7.85 -6.28 20.06
C GLY A 110 -9.17 -6.72 19.43
N PHE A 111 -9.20 -7.58 18.41
CA PHE A 111 -10.47 -8.13 17.90
C PHE A 111 -10.91 -9.35 18.72
N LYS A 112 -11.24 -9.11 19.98
CA LYS A 112 -12.09 -10.01 20.75
C LYS A 112 -13.13 -9.15 21.45
N LYS A 113 -14.40 -9.44 21.15
CA LYS A 113 -15.62 -8.97 21.81
C LYS A 113 -16.29 -7.77 21.15
N PHE A 114 -17.09 -8.00 20.11
CA PHE A 114 -18.42 -7.40 19.93
C PHE A 114 -19.14 -8.06 18.74
N GLU A 115 -19.59 -9.30 18.93
CA GLU A 115 -20.83 -9.77 18.31
C GLU A 115 -21.67 -10.38 19.45
N LYS A 116 -22.38 -9.49 20.13
CA LYS A 116 -23.65 -9.78 20.80
C LYS A 116 -24.61 -8.77 20.21
N GLU A 117 -25.55 -9.23 19.38
CA GLU A 117 -26.95 -9.50 19.75
C GLU A 117 -27.58 -10.42 18.70
#